data_AF-A0A5S9MIB2-F1
#
_entry.id   AF-A0A5S9MIB2-F1
#
_cell.length_a   1.000
_cell.length_b   1.000
_cell.length_c   1.000
_cell.angle_alpha   90.00
_cell.angle_beta   90.00
_cell.angle_gamma   90.00
#
_symmetry.space_group_name_H-M   'P 1'
#
loop_
_entity.id
_entity.type
_entity.pdbx_description
1 polymer ?
#
loop_
_entity_poly.entity_id
_entity_poly.type
_entity_poly.pdbx_seq_one_letter_code
_entity_poly.pdbx_strand_id
1 'polypeptide(L)'
;MYAAKKKGTKIIVINPYKEPAMEKYWVPSIPESALFGTKIADDFYQVNIGGDIAFMNGVIKHWFDMEQHAPHSALDHEFIQKKHTTGIQDLKQHVAQLKWEDLEASSGLSKERMKEFATLLANANSGVFIWSMGLTQHRFATDNISQVANLAMLRGFIGRKHCGVMPIRGHSGVQGSGEMGADPFVLPGSDFDEENIERIERIWGFDIPKWHGDTIGQSFEKMALPKDHPQKLKMLFTSGGNFFRNDAKSGSDRKSII
;
A
#
# COMPACT_ATOMS: atom_id res chain seq x y z
N MET A 1 17.15 -5.39 -1.45
CA MET A 1 17.34 -5.56 0.01
C MET A 1 18.77 -5.95 0.39
N TYR A 2 19.33 -7.06 -0.11
CA TYR A 2 20.70 -7.50 0.20
C TYR A 2 21.77 -6.40 0.07
N ALA A 3 21.81 -5.69 -1.06
CA ALA A 3 22.80 -4.62 -1.28
C ALA A 3 22.65 -3.44 -0.30
N ALA A 4 21.42 -3.13 0.13
CA ALA A 4 21.18 -2.10 1.16
C ALA A 4 21.66 -2.59 2.53
N LYS A 5 21.36 -3.85 2.86
CA LYS A 5 21.84 -4.50 4.09
C LYS A 5 23.36 -4.48 4.20
N LYS A 6 24.08 -4.81 3.11
CA LYS A 6 25.56 -4.75 3.06
C LYS A 6 26.11 -3.34 3.29
N LYS A 7 25.32 -2.30 3.01
CA LYS A 7 25.65 -0.89 3.28
C LYS A 7 25.21 -0.43 4.68
N GLY A 8 24.76 -1.33 5.54
CA GLY A 8 24.35 -1.03 6.92
C GLY A 8 22.90 -0.59 7.08
N THR A 9 22.07 -0.66 6.04
CA THR A 9 20.64 -0.34 6.18
C THR A 9 19.94 -1.36 7.08
N LYS A 10 19.20 -0.87 8.09
CA LYS A 10 18.31 -1.70 8.89
C LYS A 10 17.08 -2.11 8.09
N ILE A 11 16.72 -3.38 8.15
CA ILE A 11 15.53 -3.94 7.50
C ILE A 11 14.57 -4.39 8.60
N ILE A 12 13.44 -3.72 8.69
CA ILE A 12 12.37 -4.04 9.64
C ILE A 12 11.22 -4.69 8.87
N VAL A 13 10.69 -5.79 9.40
CA VAL A 13 9.57 -6.51 8.80
C VAL A 13 8.36 -6.36 9.68
N ILE A 14 7.26 -5.87 9.10
CA ILE A 14 5.94 -5.80 9.73
C ILE A 14 5.06 -6.79 9.00
N ASN A 15 4.74 -7.91 9.65
CA ASN A 15 3.97 -9.00 9.06
C ASN A 15 3.42 -9.90 10.18
N PRO A 16 2.13 -10.29 10.14
CA PRO A 16 1.58 -11.26 11.09
C PRO A 16 2.39 -12.56 11.19
N TYR A 17 2.98 -12.97 10.06
CA TYR A 17 3.78 -14.18 9.99
C TYR A 17 5.28 -13.87 9.89
N LYS A 18 6.07 -14.52 10.75
CA LYS A 18 7.52 -14.44 10.71
C LYS A 18 8.07 -15.42 9.67
N GLU A 19 8.32 -14.90 8.48
CA GLU A 19 8.77 -15.70 7.33
C GLU A 19 10.18 -16.29 7.55
N PRO A 20 10.33 -17.63 7.54
CA PRO A 20 11.64 -18.26 7.73
C PRO A 20 12.70 -17.84 6.70
N ALA A 21 12.24 -17.53 5.48
CA ALA A 21 13.10 -17.03 4.40
C ALA A 21 13.80 -15.71 4.74
N MET A 22 13.26 -14.89 5.66
CA MET A 22 13.87 -13.63 6.07
C MET A 22 15.01 -13.81 7.10
N GLU A 23 15.08 -14.98 7.75
CA GLU A 23 16.17 -15.35 8.66
C GLU A 23 17.35 -16.00 7.93
N LYS A 24 17.08 -16.78 6.88
CA LYS A 24 18.08 -17.47 6.05
C LYS A 24 17.76 -17.30 4.57
N TYR A 25 17.89 -16.08 4.06
CA TYR A 25 17.62 -15.82 2.65
C TYR A 25 18.78 -16.31 1.79
N TRP A 26 18.45 -17.03 0.71
CA TRP A 26 19.41 -17.57 -0.23
C TRP A 26 19.44 -16.69 -1.48
N VAL A 27 20.58 -16.03 -1.75
CA VAL A 27 20.78 -15.29 -3.00
C VAL A 27 21.67 -16.12 -3.93
N PRO A 28 21.11 -16.82 -4.95
CA PRO A 28 21.88 -17.76 -5.77
C PRO A 28 23.03 -17.10 -6.54
N SER A 29 22.90 -15.81 -6.85
CA SER A 29 23.92 -15.03 -7.56
C SER A 29 25.06 -14.55 -6.68
N ILE A 30 25.05 -14.83 -5.36
CA ILE A 30 26.06 -14.40 -4.41
C ILE A 30 26.61 -15.64 -3.67
N PRO A 31 27.84 -16.10 -3.99
CA PRO A 31 28.37 -17.37 -3.49
C PRO A 31 28.32 -17.54 -1.96
N GLU A 32 28.63 -16.49 -1.20
CA GLU A 32 28.61 -16.50 0.26
C GLU A 32 27.19 -16.64 0.83
N SER A 33 26.23 -15.90 0.25
CA SER A 33 24.80 -16.03 0.60
C SER A 33 24.26 -17.40 0.18
N ALA A 34 24.78 -17.95 -0.92
CA ALA A 34 24.43 -19.27 -1.42
C ALA A 34 24.98 -20.42 -0.52
N LEU A 35 26.03 -20.18 0.25
CA LEU A 35 26.61 -21.21 1.13
C LEU A 35 26.11 -21.11 2.56
N PHE A 36 25.89 -19.90 3.08
CA PHE A 36 25.63 -19.67 4.50
C PHE A 36 24.28 -19.00 4.81
N GLY A 37 23.54 -18.58 3.78
CA GLY A 37 22.35 -17.76 3.91
C GLY A 37 22.67 -16.34 4.39
N THR A 38 21.69 -15.45 4.32
CA THR A 38 21.84 -14.08 4.84
C THR A 38 20.65 -13.73 5.72
N LYS A 39 20.92 -13.30 6.96
CA LYS A 39 19.89 -12.71 7.82
C LYS A 39 19.54 -11.34 7.27
N ILE A 40 18.38 -11.24 6.61
CA ILE A 40 17.94 -10.01 5.97
C ILE A 40 17.28 -9.10 6.99
N ALA A 41 16.28 -9.59 7.73
CA ALA A 41 15.55 -8.80 8.72
C ALA A 41 16.35 -8.59 10.01
N ASP A 42 16.40 -7.36 10.50
CA ASP A 42 16.97 -6.99 11.81
C ASP A 42 15.97 -7.18 12.94
N ASP A 43 14.70 -6.85 12.69
CA ASP A 43 13.63 -6.91 13.68
C ASP A 43 12.28 -7.23 13.01
N PHE A 44 11.39 -7.82 13.79
CA PHE A 44 10.05 -8.21 13.37
C PHE A 44 9.00 -7.59 14.28
N TYR A 45 7.94 -7.07 13.65
CA TYR A 45 6.75 -6.56 14.28
C TYR A 45 5.57 -7.41 13.80
N GLN A 46 5.22 -8.42 14.58
CA GLN A 46 4.15 -9.36 14.26
C GLN A 46 2.80 -8.77 14.62
N VAL A 47 2.27 -7.92 13.74
CA VAL A 47 0.94 -7.34 13.86
C VAL A 47 -0.14 -8.41 13.69
N ASN A 48 -1.30 -8.23 14.33
CA ASN A 48 -2.49 -9.02 14.03
C ASN A 48 -2.91 -8.81 12.58
N ILE A 49 -3.61 -9.79 11.99
CA ILE A 49 -4.19 -9.65 10.65
C ILE A 49 -5.19 -8.47 10.66
N GLY A 50 -4.88 -7.42 9.89
CA GLY A 50 -5.68 -6.18 9.86
C GLY A 50 -5.38 -5.20 11.01
N GLY A 51 -4.36 -5.46 11.83
CA GLY A 51 -3.91 -4.60 12.93
C GLY A 51 -2.97 -3.46 12.51
N ASP A 52 -2.65 -3.34 11.22
CA ASP A 52 -1.65 -2.40 10.68
C ASP A 52 -2.01 -0.93 10.95
N ILE A 53 -3.29 -0.56 10.80
CA ILE A 53 -3.76 0.81 11.07
C ILE A 53 -3.51 1.18 12.53
N ALA A 54 -3.86 0.29 13.47
CA ALA A 54 -3.65 0.52 14.89
C ALA A 54 -2.16 0.63 15.21
N PHE A 55 -1.32 -0.23 14.64
CA PHE A 55 0.12 -0.15 14.78
C PHE A 55 0.67 1.21 14.32
N MET A 56 0.32 1.64 13.09
CA MET A 56 0.81 2.91 12.54
C MET A 56 0.28 4.13 13.31
N ASN A 57 -0.97 4.09 13.76
CA ASN A 57 -1.51 5.14 14.63
C ASN A 57 -0.79 5.21 15.98
N GLY A 58 -0.42 4.08 16.58
CA GLY A 58 0.40 4.06 17.80
C GLY A 58 1.78 4.67 17.60
N VAL A 59 2.40 4.41 16.45
CA VAL A 59 3.69 5.03 16.06
C VAL A 59 3.55 6.55 15.92
N ILE A 60 2.56 7.02 15.17
CA ILE A 60 2.30 8.46 14.96
C ILE A 60 1.94 9.14 16.29
N LYS A 61 1.12 8.49 17.11
CA LYS A 61 0.78 8.98 18.46
C LYS A 61 2.03 9.21 19.29
N HIS A 62 2.97 8.26 19.27
CA HIS A 62 4.23 8.44 20.00
C HIS A 62 5.13 9.51 19.41
N TRP A 63 5.17 9.71 18.09
CA TRP A 63 5.92 10.84 17.52
C TRP A 63 5.42 12.20 18.00
N PHE A 64 4.10 12.41 18.09
CA PHE A 64 3.58 13.65 18.65
C PHE A 64 3.91 13.81 20.14
N ASP A 65 3.95 12.71 20.90
CA ASP A 65 4.40 12.69 22.30
C ASP A 65 5.90 13.05 22.40
N MET A 66 6.75 12.50 21.53
CA MET A 66 8.17 12.86 21.45
C MET A 66 8.37 14.35 21.16
N GLU A 67 7.61 14.91 20.20
CA GLU A 67 7.67 16.34 19.85
C GLU A 67 7.25 17.27 20.99
N GLN A 68 6.32 16.85 21.85
CA GLN A 68 5.93 17.63 23.02
C GLN A 68 7.05 17.71 24.06
N HIS A 69 7.84 16.65 24.21
CA HIS A 69 8.95 16.59 25.17
C HIS A 69 10.24 17.21 24.62
N ALA A 70 10.51 16.97 23.33
CA ALA A 70 11.68 17.46 22.62
C ALA A 70 11.28 17.84 21.18
N PRO A 71 11.08 19.13 20.89
CA PRO A 71 10.77 19.59 19.54
C PRO A 71 11.81 19.13 18.51
N HIS A 72 11.36 18.80 17.30
CA HIS A 72 12.17 18.28 16.19
C HIS A 72 12.80 16.89 16.43
N SER A 73 12.34 16.15 17.43
CA SER A 73 12.85 14.81 17.74
C SER A 73 12.33 13.70 16.82
N ALA A 74 11.18 13.90 16.19
CA ALA A 74 10.52 12.88 15.38
C ALA A 74 10.03 13.42 14.04
N LEU A 75 9.44 14.61 13.98
CA LEU A 75 8.79 15.12 12.78
C LEU A 75 9.73 15.98 11.93
N ASP A 76 9.63 15.83 10.60
CA ASP A 76 10.29 16.74 9.66
C ASP A 76 9.43 17.99 9.45
N HIS A 77 9.59 18.96 10.33
CA HIS A 77 8.83 20.21 10.31
C HIS A 77 9.04 21.01 9.03
N GLU A 78 10.25 20.97 8.44
CA GLU A 78 10.53 21.69 7.21
C GLU A 78 9.73 21.08 6.05
N PHE A 79 9.71 19.75 5.92
CA PHE A 79 8.91 19.07 4.92
C PHE A 79 7.41 19.34 5.11
N ILE A 80 6.91 19.26 6.34
CA ILE A 80 5.49 19.46 6.66
C ILE A 80 5.06 20.91 6.34
N GLN A 81 5.86 21.91 6.69
CA GLN A 81 5.50 23.33 6.55
C GLN A 81 5.62 23.88 5.12
N LYS A 82 6.45 23.27 4.26
CA LYS A 82 6.66 23.70 2.85
C LYS A 82 5.48 23.46 1.91
N LYS A 83 4.25 23.35 2.43
CA LYS A 83 3.02 23.03 1.69
C LYS A 83 3.05 21.68 0.97
N HIS A 84 3.93 20.76 1.37
CA HIS A 84 3.95 19.38 0.84
C HIS A 84 2.90 18.48 1.49
N THR A 85 2.26 18.95 2.58
CA THR A 85 1.31 18.16 3.36
C THR A 85 0.11 19.02 3.78
N THR A 86 -1.01 18.35 4.05
CA THR A 86 -2.24 18.93 4.60
C THR A 86 -2.79 18.03 5.71
N GLY A 87 -3.66 18.54 6.59
CA GLY A 87 -4.38 17.72 7.57
C GLY A 87 -3.58 17.30 8.82
N ILE A 88 -2.40 17.88 9.06
CA ILE A 88 -1.55 17.54 10.22
C ILE A 88 -2.26 17.76 11.57
N GLN A 89 -3.08 18.81 11.68
CA GLN A 89 -3.81 19.10 12.91
C GLN A 89 -4.91 18.07 13.17
N ASP A 90 -5.64 17.68 12.13
CA ASP A 90 -6.68 16.64 12.22
C ASP A 90 -6.06 15.29 12.59
N LEU A 91 -4.92 14.95 11.98
CA LEU A 91 -4.17 13.74 12.34
C LEU A 91 -3.73 13.77 13.80
N LYS A 92 -3.17 14.89 14.29
CA LYS A 92 -2.75 15.05 15.68
C LYS A 92 -3.92 14.88 16.64
N GLN A 93 -5.08 15.48 16.34
CA GLN A 93 -6.29 15.35 17.15
C GLN A 93 -6.82 13.91 17.14
N HIS A 94 -6.86 13.28 15.96
CA HIS A 94 -7.28 11.89 15.80
C HIS A 94 -6.46 10.95 16.68
N VAL A 95 -5.12 10.96 16.54
CA VAL A 95 -4.28 10.05 17.32
C VAL A 95 -4.21 10.39 18.80
N ALA A 96 -4.48 11.64 19.19
CA ALA A 96 -4.59 12.02 20.59
C ALA A 96 -5.77 11.32 21.29
N GLN A 97 -6.89 11.13 20.59
CA GLN A 97 -8.10 10.48 21.12
C GLN A 97 -7.98 8.95 21.23
N LEU A 98 -7.07 8.33 20.48
CA LEU A 98 -6.88 6.88 20.51
C LEU A 98 -6.26 6.44 21.84
N LYS A 99 -6.88 5.46 22.51
CA LYS A 99 -6.37 4.88 23.75
C LYS A 99 -5.31 3.83 23.44
N TRP A 100 -4.29 3.71 24.29
CA TRP A 100 -3.23 2.73 24.07
C TRP A 100 -3.75 1.31 24.13
N GLU A 101 -4.70 1.04 25.02
CA GLU A 101 -5.31 -0.28 25.23
C GLU A 101 -5.99 -0.78 23.94
N ASP A 102 -6.69 0.12 23.22
CA ASP A 102 -7.34 -0.21 21.95
C ASP A 102 -6.30 -0.45 20.84
N LEU A 103 -5.22 0.34 20.82
CA LEU A 103 -4.13 0.18 19.85
C LEU A 103 -3.38 -1.14 20.06
N GLU A 104 -3.10 -1.52 21.31
CA GLU A 104 -2.45 -2.79 21.64
C GLU A 104 -3.33 -3.98 21.29
N ALA A 105 -4.61 -3.94 21.67
CA ALA A 105 -5.55 -5.01 21.36
C ALA A 105 -5.73 -5.22 19.85
N SER A 106 -5.86 -4.13 19.09
CA SER A 106 -6.07 -4.21 17.64
C SER A 106 -4.79 -4.57 16.89
N SER A 107 -3.65 -3.95 17.23
CA SER A 107 -2.38 -4.21 16.55
C SER A 107 -1.76 -5.56 16.93
N GLY A 108 -2.05 -6.10 18.12
CA GLY A 108 -1.38 -7.29 18.66
C GLY A 108 0.03 -7.02 19.19
N LEU A 109 0.47 -5.77 19.21
CA LEU A 109 1.79 -5.35 19.71
C LEU A 109 1.62 -4.54 20.99
N SER A 110 2.60 -4.62 21.89
CA SER A 110 2.60 -3.76 23.06
C SER A 110 2.90 -2.30 22.69
N LYS A 111 2.48 -1.38 23.56
CA LYS A 111 2.82 0.04 23.51
C LYS A 111 4.32 0.24 23.40
N GLU A 112 5.11 -0.48 24.18
CA GLU A 112 6.57 -0.37 24.19
C GLU A 112 7.15 -0.75 22.83
N ARG A 113 6.66 -1.83 22.19
CA ARG A 113 7.09 -2.20 20.84
C ARG A 113 6.74 -1.13 19.81
N MET A 114 5.53 -0.58 19.85
CA MET A 114 5.17 0.55 18.97
C MET A 114 6.09 1.77 19.18
N LYS A 115 6.41 2.09 20.43
CA LYS A 115 7.33 3.18 20.78
C LYS A 115 8.77 2.94 20.32
N GLU A 116 9.26 1.71 20.44
CA GLU A 116 10.58 1.31 19.97
C GLU A 116 10.70 1.50 18.45
N PHE A 117 9.70 1.05 17.69
CA PHE A 117 9.66 1.26 16.24
C PHE A 117 9.59 2.74 15.87
N ALA A 118 8.73 3.51 16.54
CA ALA A 118 8.62 4.94 16.34
C ALA A 118 9.96 5.66 16.58
N THR A 119 10.64 5.34 17.67
CA THR A 119 11.97 5.90 17.99
C THR A 119 13.02 5.48 16.96
N LEU A 120 12.98 4.23 16.49
CA LEU A 120 13.87 3.74 15.45
C LEU A 120 13.71 4.52 14.14
N LEU A 121 12.47 4.77 13.70
CA LEU A 121 12.19 5.54 12.48
C LEU A 121 12.48 7.04 12.65
N ALA A 122 12.20 7.61 13.82
CA ALA A 122 12.52 9.01 14.13
C ALA A 122 14.02 9.29 13.97
N ASN A 123 14.85 8.38 14.49
CA ASN A 123 16.32 8.44 14.39
C ASN A 123 16.88 8.06 13.01
N ALA A 124 16.05 7.60 12.07
CA ALA A 124 16.51 7.27 10.73
C ALA A 124 16.67 8.53 9.87
N ASN A 125 17.82 8.64 9.20
CA ASN A 125 18.09 9.73 8.25
C ASN A 125 17.33 9.59 6.92
N SER A 126 16.98 8.35 6.56
CA SER A 126 16.27 8.00 5.32
C SER A 126 15.52 6.69 5.50
N GLY A 127 14.39 6.52 4.83
CA GLY A 127 13.59 5.30 4.91
C GLY A 127 12.80 5.02 3.63
N VAL A 128 12.76 3.75 3.22
CA VAL A 128 11.93 3.28 2.11
C VAL A 128 10.88 2.33 2.66
N PHE A 129 9.60 2.69 2.50
CA PHE A 129 8.48 1.84 2.88
C PHE A 129 8.10 0.94 1.73
N ILE A 130 8.16 -0.37 1.95
CA ILE A 130 7.93 -1.39 0.93
C ILE A 130 6.73 -2.22 1.36
N TRP A 131 5.75 -2.39 0.48
CA TRP A 131 4.60 -3.24 0.75
C TRP A 131 4.16 -4.01 -0.49
N SER A 132 3.26 -4.97 -0.28
CA SER A 132 2.58 -5.68 -1.35
C SER A 132 1.17 -6.07 -0.87
N MET A 133 0.70 -7.25 -1.27
CA MET A 133 -0.67 -7.72 -1.04
C MET A 133 -1.10 -7.77 0.42
N GLY A 134 -0.16 -7.94 1.36
CA GLY A 134 -0.45 -7.94 2.81
C GLY A 134 -1.06 -6.64 3.35
N LEU A 135 -0.95 -5.51 2.62
CA LEU A 135 -1.68 -4.28 2.96
C LEU A 135 -2.86 -4.01 2.02
N THR A 136 -2.77 -4.43 0.76
CA THR A 136 -3.75 -4.06 -0.28
C THR A 136 -4.93 -5.03 -0.39
N GLN A 137 -4.79 -6.28 0.08
CA GLN A 137 -5.87 -7.29 0.05
C GLN A 137 -6.65 -7.34 1.38
N HIS A 138 -6.96 -6.16 1.92
CA HIS A 138 -7.75 -5.98 3.14
C HIS A 138 -8.95 -5.08 2.88
N ARG A 139 -10.00 -5.23 3.69
CA ARG A 139 -11.20 -4.39 3.62
C ARG A 139 -10.88 -2.89 3.74
N PHE A 140 -9.88 -2.55 4.55
CA PHE A 140 -9.44 -1.17 4.82
C PHE A 140 -8.08 -0.88 4.14
N ALA A 141 -7.84 -1.45 2.96
CA ALA A 141 -6.58 -1.31 2.24
C ALA A 141 -6.21 0.16 1.95
N THR A 142 -7.16 0.98 1.53
CA THR A 142 -6.91 2.41 1.26
C THR A 142 -6.44 3.14 2.52
N ASP A 143 -7.04 2.83 3.67
CA ASP A 143 -6.65 3.41 4.96
C ASP A 143 -5.26 2.93 5.38
N ASN A 144 -4.94 1.64 5.18
CA ASN A 144 -3.59 1.10 5.40
C ASN A 144 -2.53 1.87 4.60
N ILE A 145 -2.74 2.03 3.29
CA ILE A 145 -1.76 2.71 2.43
C ILE A 145 -1.66 4.20 2.79
N SER A 146 -2.78 4.84 3.16
CA SER A 146 -2.79 6.22 3.64
C SER A 146 -1.95 6.39 4.90
N GLN A 147 -1.99 5.42 5.82
CA GLN A 147 -1.16 5.45 7.03
C GLN A 147 0.33 5.24 6.74
N VAL A 148 0.69 4.37 5.79
CA VAL A 148 2.09 4.25 5.32
C VAL A 148 2.56 5.58 4.73
N ALA A 149 1.72 6.24 3.93
CA ALA A 149 2.02 7.55 3.37
C ALA A 149 2.17 8.62 4.47
N ASN A 150 1.32 8.60 5.51
CA ASN A 150 1.45 9.49 6.66
C ASN A 150 2.81 9.33 7.35
N LEU A 151 3.23 8.10 7.63
CA LEU A 151 4.55 7.84 8.22
C LEU A 151 5.69 8.41 7.37
N ALA A 152 5.63 8.21 6.05
CA ALA A 152 6.63 8.70 5.13
C ALA A 152 6.65 10.24 5.05
N MET A 153 5.49 10.88 4.97
CA MET A 153 5.37 12.34 4.90
C MET A 153 5.80 13.02 6.21
N LEU A 154 5.39 12.47 7.36
CA LEU A 154 5.75 13.02 8.68
C LEU A 154 7.27 13.01 8.93
N ARG A 155 8.00 12.07 8.32
CA ARG A 155 9.47 11.99 8.38
C ARG A 155 10.19 12.65 7.20
N GLY A 156 9.46 13.25 6.27
CA GLY A 156 10.05 13.79 5.04
C GLY A 156 10.78 12.73 4.22
N PHE A 157 10.32 11.47 4.26
CA PHE A 157 10.87 10.34 3.50
C PHE A 157 10.28 10.26 2.08
N ILE A 158 10.01 11.40 1.46
CA ILE A 158 9.50 11.50 0.08
C ILE A 158 10.30 12.57 -0.67
N GLY A 159 10.55 12.34 -1.97
CA GLY A 159 11.17 13.35 -2.84
C GLY A 159 12.68 13.54 -2.66
N ARG A 160 13.36 12.64 -1.92
CA ARG A 160 14.82 12.68 -1.73
C ARG A 160 15.46 11.31 -1.80
N LYS A 161 16.78 11.29 -2.03
CA LYS A 161 17.56 10.05 -2.20
C LYS A 161 17.40 9.11 -1.01
N HIS A 162 17.31 7.80 -1.29
CA HIS A 162 17.16 6.73 -0.30
C HIS A 162 15.86 6.79 0.52
N CYS A 163 14.90 7.61 0.08
CA CYS A 163 13.60 7.71 0.69
C CYS A 163 12.50 7.39 -0.33
N GLY A 164 11.37 6.86 0.14
CA GLY A 164 10.18 6.74 -0.70
C GLY A 164 9.21 5.67 -0.23
N VAL A 165 8.13 5.57 -1.00
CA VAL A 165 7.08 4.57 -0.85
C VAL A 165 7.11 3.68 -2.09
N MET A 166 7.17 2.36 -1.89
CA MET A 166 7.38 1.38 -2.96
C MET A 166 6.37 0.24 -2.86
N PRO A 167 5.21 0.34 -3.54
CA PRO A 167 4.33 -0.81 -3.74
C PRO A 167 5.00 -1.82 -4.68
N ILE A 168 5.31 -3.02 -4.20
CA ILE A 168 5.78 -4.12 -5.03
C ILE A 168 4.56 -4.72 -5.74
N ARG A 169 4.51 -4.54 -7.05
CA ARG A 169 3.53 -5.18 -7.94
C ARG A 169 4.07 -6.52 -8.45
N GLY A 170 3.22 -7.54 -8.47
CA GLY A 170 3.64 -8.92 -8.78
C GLY A 170 3.84 -9.17 -10.28
N HIS A 171 2.84 -8.85 -11.10
CA HIS A 171 2.89 -9.13 -12.54
C HIS A 171 3.63 -8.01 -13.29
N SER A 172 4.52 -8.40 -14.21
CA SER A 172 5.37 -7.50 -14.99
C SER A 172 4.59 -6.44 -15.78
N GLY A 173 3.38 -6.75 -16.22
CA GLY A 173 2.54 -5.86 -17.02
C GLY A 173 1.60 -4.94 -16.22
N VAL A 174 1.43 -5.12 -14.91
CA VAL A 174 0.37 -4.42 -14.15
C VAL A 174 0.60 -2.92 -14.04
N GLN A 175 1.86 -2.47 -14.05
CA GLN A 175 2.14 -1.04 -14.10
C GLN A 175 1.79 -0.49 -15.49
N GLY A 176 2.34 -1.11 -16.54
CA GLY A 176 2.10 -0.67 -17.92
C GLY A 176 0.63 -0.76 -18.33
N SER A 177 -0.13 -1.74 -17.85
CA SER A 177 -1.56 -1.85 -18.16
C SER A 177 -2.34 -0.64 -17.61
N GLY A 178 -2.05 -0.22 -16.38
CA GLY A 178 -2.66 0.97 -15.79
C GLY A 178 -2.27 2.24 -16.56
N GLU A 179 -0.99 2.38 -16.92
CA GLU A 179 -0.50 3.50 -17.74
C GLU A 179 -1.16 3.53 -19.13
N MET A 180 -1.58 2.39 -19.66
CA MET A 180 -2.26 2.27 -20.96
C MET A 180 -3.79 2.31 -20.86
N GLY A 181 -4.35 2.72 -19.72
CA GLY A 181 -5.80 2.90 -19.57
C GLY A 181 -6.60 1.61 -19.33
N ALA A 182 -5.95 0.52 -18.88
CA ALA A 182 -6.65 -0.72 -18.50
C ALA A 182 -7.29 -0.62 -17.09
N ASP A 183 -7.99 0.48 -16.84
CA ASP A 183 -8.77 0.78 -15.64
C ASP A 183 -9.95 1.68 -16.06
N PRO A 184 -11.19 1.41 -15.61
CA PRO A 184 -12.38 2.16 -16.04
C PRO A 184 -12.41 3.65 -15.64
N PHE A 185 -11.45 4.10 -14.81
CA PHE A 185 -11.40 5.45 -14.28
C PHE A 185 -10.28 6.32 -14.87
N VAL A 186 -9.51 5.82 -15.83
CA VAL A 186 -8.35 6.54 -16.38
C VAL A 186 -8.27 6.42 -17.90
N LEU A 187 -7.50 7.32 -18.52
CA LEU A 187 -7.14 7.27 -19.94
C LEU A 187 -5.66 6.89 -20.09
N PRO A 188 -5.20 6.47 -21.28
CA PRO A 188 -3.79 6.19 -21.50
C PRO A 188 -2.92 7.42 -21.17
N GLY A 189 -2.07 7.26 -20.14
CA GLY A 189 -1.14 8.27 -19.63
C GLY A 189 -1.77 9.45 -18.90
N SER A 190 -3.07 9.41 -18.58
CA SER A 190 -3.75 10.56 -17.97
C SER A 190 -5.03 10.17 -17.20
N ASP A 191 -5.54 11.10 -16.42
CA ASP A 191 -6.82 10.93 -15.72
C ASP A 191 -8.01 11.02 -16.69
N PHE A 192 -9.17 10.55 -16.23
CA PHE A 192 -10.43 10.64 -16.96
C PHE A 192 -11.13 11.97 -16.65
N ASP A 193 -10.65 13.04 -17.28
CA ASP A 193 -11.20 14.40 -17.17
C ASP A 193 -11.48 15.00 -18.55
N GLU A 194 -12.20 16.12 -18.59
CA GLU A 194 -12.66 16.75 -19.83
C GLU A 194 -11.51 17.13 -20.77
N GLU A 195 -10.41 17.68 -20.23
CA GLU A 195 -9.23 18.08 -21.01
C GLU A 195 -8.57 16.86 -21.67
N ASN A 196 -8.38 15.78 -20.91
CA ASN A 196 -7.76 14.56 -21.40
C ASN A 196 -8.66 13.77 -22.34
N ILE A 197 -9.97 13.79 -22.13
CA ILE A 197 -10.96 13.23 -23.06
C ILE A 197 -10.83 13.90 -24.43
N GLU A 198 -10.93 15.23 -24.50
CA GLU A 198 -10.82 15.97 -25.76
C GLU A 198 -9.47 15.75 -26.46
N ARG A 199 -8.39 15.60 -25.68
CA ARG A 199 -7.06 15.27 -26.20
C ARG A 199 -7.05 13.90 -26.87
N ILE A 200 -7.63 12.88 -26.25
CA ILE A 200 -7.65 11.52 -26.79
C ILE A 200 -8.65 11.41 -27.96
N GLU A 201 -9.83 12.01 -27.88
CA GLU A 201 -10.83 12.04 -28.97
C GLU A 201 -10.24 12.59 -30.27
N ARG A 202 -9.43 13.66 -30.19
CA ARG A 202 -8.71 14.21 -31.35
C ARG A 202 -7.72 13.23 -31.98
N ILE A 203 -7.09 12.37 -31.18
CA ILE A 203 -6.12 11.38 -31.66
C ILE A 203 -6.85 10.18 -32.27
N TRP A 204 -7.93 9.72 -31.62
CA TRP A 204 -8.65 8.50 -32.01
C TRP A 204 -9.72 8.74 -33.08
N GLY A 205 -10.19 9.98 -33.25
CA GLY A 205 -11.17 10.34 -34.26
C GLY A 205 -12.61 9.92 -33.92
N PHE A 206 -12.94 9.72 -32.64
CA PHE A 206 -14.29 9.44 -32.17
C PHE A 206 -14.54 9.98 -30.76
N ASP A 207 -15.80 10.21 -30.42
CA ASP A 207 -16.23 10.70 -29.10
C ASP A 207 -16.17 9.59 -28.03
N ILE A 208 -15.50 9.87 -26.91
CA ILE A 208 -15.39 8.94 -25.78
C ILE A 208 -16.65 9.07 -24.90
N PRO A 209 -17.26 7.96 -24.47
CA PRO A 209 -18.38 8.02 -23.55
C PRO A 209 -18.00 8.68 -22.23
N LYS A 210 -18.73 9.71 -21.79
CA LYS A 210 -18.44 10.50 -20.56
C LYS A 210 -18.87 9.81 -19.26
N TRP A 211 -19.04 8.49 -19.25
CA TRP A 211 -19.42 7.70 -18.09
C TRP A 211 -18.34 6.66 -17.77
N HIS A 212 -18.13 6.38 -16.49
CA HIS A 212 -17.14 5.39 -16.06
C HIS A 212 -17.61 3.97 -16.32
N GLY A 213 -16.68 3.13 -16.80
CA GLY A 213 -16.92 1.71 -16.98
C GLY A 213 -17.09 0.96 -15.65
N ASP A 214 -17.51 -0.29 -15.76
CA ASP A 214 -17.60 -1.18 -14.60
C ASP A 214 -16.23 -1.73 -14.23
N THR A 215 -15.96 -1.81 -12.92
CA THR A 215 -14.88 -2.67 -12.40
C THR A 215 -15.19 -4.14 -12.66
N ILE A 216 -14.18 -5.01 -12.56
CA ILE A 216 -14.38 -6.46 -12.71
C ILE A 216 -15.38 -7.02 -11.69
N GLY A 217 -15.35 -6.53 -10.44
CA GLY A 217 -16.31 -6.94 -9.41
C GLY A 217 -17.75 -6.57 -9.77
N GLN A 218 -17.97 -5.33 -10.21
CA GLN A 218 -19.28 -4.88 -10.69
C GLN A 218 -19.73 -5.66 -11.94
N SER A 219 -18.79 -6.00 -12.82
CA SER A 219 -19.07 -6.80 -14.01
C SER A 219 -19.62 -8.18 -13.64
N PHE A 220 -19.04 -8.85 -12.63
CA PHE A 220 -19.56 -10.14 -12.14
C PHE A 220 -20.90 -10.01 -11.43
N GLU A 221 -21.11 -8.94 -10.64
CA GLU A 221 -22.41 -8.67 -10.05
C GLU A 221 -23.48 -8.47 -11.12
N LYS A 222 -23.18 -7.70 -12.17
CA LYS A 222 -24.06 -7.52 -13.33
C LYS A 222 -24.27 -8.80 -14.14
N MET A 223 -23.27 -9.67 -14.18
CA MET A 223 -23.37 -10.99 -14.79
C MET A 223 -24.30 -11.93 -14.01
N ALA A 224 -24.50 -11.73 -12.70
CA ALA A 224 -25.40 -12.54 -11.88
C ALA A 224 -26.88 -12.08 -11.92
N LEU A 225 -27.18 -10.92 -12.51
CA LEU A 225 -28.54 -10.35 -12.55
C LEU A 225 -29.54 -11.21 -13.36
N PRO A 226 -30.86 -11.03 -13.19
CA PRO A 226 -31.88 -11.66 -14.05
C PRO A 226 -31.67 -11.34 -15.54
N LYS A 227 -32.09 -12.23 -16.45
CA LYS A 227 -31.87 -12.09 -17.90
C LYS A 227 -32.52 -10.83 -18.50
N ASP A 228 -33.65 -10.44 -17.95
CA ASP A 228 -34.47 -9.28 -18.32
C ASP A 228 -34.04 -7.99 -17.60
N HIS A 229 -33.08 -8.07 -16.67
CA HIS A 229 -32.61 -6.90 -15.95
C HIS A 229 -31.88 -5.92 -16.91
N PRO A 230 -32.18 -4.61 -16.89
CA PRO A 230 -31.64 -3.65 -17.85
C PRO A 230 -30.11 -3.54 -17.81
N GLN A 231 -29.49 -3.77 -16.65
CA GLN A 231 -28.04 -3.73 -16.44
C GLN A 231 -27.36 -5.11 -16.54
N LYS A 232 -28.07 -6.17 -16.95
CA LYS A 232 -27.49 -7.51 -17.10
C LYS A 232 -26.30 -7.45 -18.05
N LEU A 233 -25.13 -7.92 -17.60
CA LEU A 233 -23.96 -8.06 -18.47
C LEU A 233 -24.26 -9.16 -19.50
N LYS A 234 -24.16 -8.80 -20.79
CA LYS A 234 -24.48 -9.71 -21.92
C LYS A 234 -23.25 -10.33 -22.58
N MET A 235 -22.11 -9.65 -22.49
CA MET A 235 -20.86 -10.08 -23.12
C MET A 235 -19.69 -9.72 -22.21
N LEU A 236 -18.79 -10.67 -22.01
CA LEU A 236 -17.50 -10.48 -21.34
C LEU A 236 -16.40 -10.89 -22.32
N PHE A 237 -15.53 -9.94 -22.68
CA PHE A 237 -14.34 -10.21 -23.48
C PHE A 237 -13.12 -10.28 -22.55
N THR A 238 -12.42 -11.42 -22.57
CA THR A 238 -11.25 -11.65 -21.71
C THR A 238 -9.99 -11.80 -22.56
N SER A 239 -8.91 -11.14 -22.15
CA SER A 239 -7.61 -11.24 -22.80
C SER A 239 -6.53 -11.49 -21.74
N GLY A 240 -5.83 -12.62 -21.84
CA GLY A 240 -4.70 -12.94 -20.95
C GLY A 240 -5.05 -13.21 -19.48
N GLY A 241 -6.33 -13.30 -19.10
CA GLY A 241 -6.79 -13.54 -17.72
C GLY A 241 -7.45 -14.91 -17.54
N ASN A 242 -7.40 -15.45 -16.31
CA ASN A 242 -8.11 -16.67 -15.91
C ASN A 242 -8.97 -16.44 -14.66
N PHE A 243 -10.13 -15.84 -14.86
CA PHE A 243 -11.10 -15.52 -13.80
C PHE A 243 -11.68 -16.78 -13.13
N PHE A 244 -11.77 -17.90 -13.86
CA PHE A 244 -12.29 -19.16 -13.31
C PHE A 244 -11.47 -19.69 -12.12
N ARG A 245 -10.15 -19.46 -12.13
CA ARG A 245 -9.22 -20.01 -11.13
C ARG A 245 -8.76 -18.99 -10.09
N ASN A 246 -8.72 -17.71 -10.45
CA ASN A 246 -8.02 -16.69 -9.66
C ASN A 246 -8.95 -15.76 -8.86
N ASP A 247 -10.27 -15.80 -9.08
CA ASP A 247 -11.20 -14.95 -8.34
C ASP A 247 -11.61 -15.56 -6.99
N ALA A 248 -11.64 -14.70 -5.97
CA ALA A 248 -11.98 -15.05 -4.58
C ALA A 248 -13.39 -15.65 -4.42
N LYS A 249 -14.28 -15.43 -5.40
CA LYS A 249 -15.67 -15.89 -5.44
C LYS A 249 -15.90 -17.04 -6.45
N SER A 250 -14.85 -17.81 -6.76
CA SER A 250 -14.88 -18.92 -7.73
C SER A 250 -16.06 -19.91 -7.60
N GLY A 251 -16.73 -20.02 -6.44
CA GLY A 251 -17.95 -20.82 -6.27
C GLY A 251 -19.23 -20.19 -6.85
N SER A 252 -19.46 -18.89 -6.67
CA SER A 252 -20.63 -18.17 -7.19
C SER A 252 -20.45 -17.78 -8.65
N ASP A 253 -19.23 -17.40 -9.03
CA ASP A 253 -18.95 -16.82 -10.35
C ASP A 253 -18.93 -17.90 -11.45
N ARG A 254 -18.66 -19.16 -11.06
CA ARG A 254 -18.74 -20.33 -11.95
C ARG A 254 -20.09 -20.52 -12.63
N LYS A 255 -21.20 -20.21 -11.94
CA LYS A 255 -22.54 -20.32 -12.53
C LYS A 255 -22.90 -19.14 -13.46
N SER A 256 -22.09 -18.08 -13.41
CA SER A 256 -22.34 -16.84 -14.15
C SER A 256 -21.51 -16.77 -15.43
N ILE A 257 -20.33 -17.42 -15.44
CA ILE A 257 -19.39 -17.47 -16.58
C ILE A 257 -19.76 -18.58 -17.60
N ILE A 258 -20.52 -19.60 -17.18
CA ILE A 258 -21.02 -20.71 -18.01
C ILE A 258 -22.49 -20.45 -18.35
#